data_AF-A0A817HD04-F1
#
_entry.id   AF-A0A817HD04-F1
#
_cell.length_a   1.000
_cell.length_b   1.000
_cell.length_c   1.000
_cell.angle_alpha   90.00
_cell.angle_beta   90.00
_cell.angle_gamma   90.00
#
_symmetry.space_group_name_H-M   'P 1'
#
loop_
_entity.id
_entity.type
_entity.pdbx_description
1 polymer ?
#
loop_
_entity_poly.entity_id
_entity_poly.type
_entity_poly.pdbx_seq_one_letter_code
_entity_poly.pdbx_strand_id
1 'polypeptide(L)'
;MAAAIALCVKKKGWLDYDKPVVHYWLEFAANGKQVQHVHRVVLLDDNIFLLKNITVSDIILHRPGLPYVDEKLTLDDVCNWSRTTSLLATEKPHWEPGTTHGYHPVTSDFLDGDAVIRCDNRHNCPFDRFVCEELDTKFCVGVSNYEIEACVVDFSFKTIRRKVIRYR
;
A
#
# COMPACT_ATOMS: atom_id res chain seq x y z
N MET A 1 -4.91 -3.78 4.73
CA MET A 1 -3.89 -4.78 4.31
C MET A 1 -2.79 -5.06 5.35
N ALA A 2 -2.32 -4.06 6.12
CA ALA A 2 -1.31 -4.20 7.20
C ALA A 2 -1.33 -5.49 8.06
N ALA A 3 -2.49 -6.03 8.44
CA ALA A 3 -2.57 -7.27 9.22
C ALA A 3 -2.00 -8.50 8.48
N ALA A 4 -2.11 -8.54 7.14
CA ALA A 4 -1.51 -9.59 6.33
C ALA A 4 0.02 -9.48 6.31
N ILE A 5 0.59 -8.27 6.37
CA ILE A 5 2.05 -8.12 6.54
C ILE A 5 2.50 -8.73 7.87
N ALA A 6 1.77 -8.49 8.96
CA ALA A 6 2.10 -9.10 10.25
C ALA A 6 2.07 -10.65 10.19
N LEU A 7 1.15 -11.22 9.41
CA LEU A 7 1.12 -12.66 9.15
C LEU A 7 2.36 -13.13 8.39
N CYS A 8 2.76 -12.44 7.32
CA CYS A 8 3.98 -12.74 6.55
C CYS A 8 5.26 -12.62 7.38
N VAL A 9 5.33 -11.64 8.30
CA VAL A 9 6.46 -11.51 9.23
C VAL A 9 6.48 -12.68 10.22
N LYS A 10 5.33 -13.04 10.79
CA LYS A 10 5.20 -14.14 11.76
C LYS A 10 5.47 -15.52 11.12
N LYS A 11 5.02 -15.76 9.89
CA LYS A 11 5.34 -16.97 9.12
C LYS A 11 6.77 -16.88 8.57
N LYS A 12 7.74 -17.19 9.45
CA LYS A 12 9.18 -17.42 9.17
C LYS A 12 9.72 -16.71 7.90
N GLY A 13 9.78 -15.38 7.94
CA GLY A 13 10.71 -14.59 7.15
C GLY A 13 10.31 -14.26 5.71
N TRP A 14 9.01 -14.35 5.36
CA TRP A 14 8.54 -13.87 4.06
C TRP A 14 8.66 -12.35 3.95
N LEU A 15 8.30 -11.65 5.02
CA LEU A 15 8.59 -10.23 5.20
C LEU A 15 9.41 -10.00 6.48
N ASP A 16 10.06 -8.85 6.50
CA ASP A 16 10.86 -8.34 7.61
C ASP A 16 10.63 -6.84 7.67
N TYR A 17 10.21 -6.35 8.84
CA TYR A 17 9.85 -4.95 9.05
C TYR A 17 11.00 -3.99 8.78
N ASP A 18 12.23 -4.40 9.07
CA ASP A 18 13.42 -3.56 8.96
C ASP A 18 14.04 -3.63 7.57
N LYS A 19 13.65 -4.62 6.76
CA LYS A 19 14.16 -4.72 5.39
C LYS A 19 13.58 -3.61 4.50
N PRO A 20 14.41 -3.05 3.60
CA PRO A 20 13.93 -2.18 2.55
C PRO A 20 12.85 -2.83 1.70
N VAL A 21 11.83 -2.08 1.30
CA VAL A 21 10.78 -2.56 0.37
C VAL A 21 11.40 -3.06 -0.93
N VAL A 22 12.47 -2.42 -1.39
CA VAL A 22 13.22 -2.81 -2.60
C VAL A 22 13.83 -4.21 -2.55
N HIS A 23 13.93 -4.82 -1.37
CA HIS A 23 14.31 -6.22 -1.24
C HIS A 23 13.26 -7.17 -1.85
N TYR A 24 11.99 -6.78 -1.82
CA TYR A 24 10.84 -7.56 -2.32
C TYR A 24 10.30 -6.98 -3.63
N TRP A 25 10.47 -5.68 -3.85
CA TRP A 25 9.90 -4.93 -4.95
C TRP A 25 10.96 -4.03 -5.60
N LEU A 26 11.73 -4.57 -6.53
CA LEU A 26 12.89 -3.88 -7.13
C LEU A 26 12.52 -2.57 -7.82
N GLU A 27 11.40 -2.53 -8.53
CA GLU A 27 10.90 -1.37 -9.25
C GLU A 27 10.58 -0.20 -8.30
N PHE A 28 10.32 -0.49 -7.02
CA PHE A 28 10.10 0.51 -5.98
C PHE A 28 11.36 1.32 -5.64
N ALA A 29 12.54 1.00 -6.18
CA ALA A 29 13.75 1.78 -5.97
C ALA A 29 13.73 3.16 -6.67
N ALA A 30 12.83 3.36 -7.64
CA ALA A 30 12.81 4.55 -8.48
C ALA A 30 12.59 5.85 -7.67
N ASN A 31 13.06 6.96 -8.24
CA ASN A 31 12.80 8.33 -7.75
C ASN A 31 13.16 8.56 -6.27
N GLY A 32 14.31 8.03 -5.84
CA GLY A 32 14.89 8.30 -4.53
C GLY A 32 14.36 7.42 -3.40
N LYS A 33 13.53 6.42 -3.70
CA LYS A 33 12.98 5.47 -2.71
C LYS A 33 14.00 4.44 -2.21
N GLN A 34 15.12 4.30 -2.93
CA GLN A 34 16.34 3.64 -2.45
C GLN A 34 17.50 4.64 -2.40
N VAL A 35 18.21 4.65 -1.28
CA VAL A 35 19.44 5.41 -1.07
C VAL A 35 20.62 4.45 -1.01
N GLN A 36 21.73 4.80 -1.68
CA GLN A 36 22.95 4.00 -1.67
C GLN A 36 23.75 4.18 -0.37
N HIS A 37 23.62 5.36 0.26
CA HIS A 37 24.31 5.72 1.47
C HIS A 37 23.37 6.49 2.40
N VAL A 38 23.44 6.18 3.69
CA VAL A 38 22.74 6.95 4.72
C VAL A 38 23.44 8.29 4.85
N HIS A 39 22.72 9.37 4.52
CA HIS A 39 23.25 10.73 4.66
C HIS A 39 22.35 11.57 5.57
N ARG A 40 22.97 12.54 6.23
CA ARG A 40 22.31 13.43 7.18
C ARG A 40 21.56 14.51 6.40
N VAL A 41 20.26 14.64 6.66
CA VAL A 41 19.44 15.75 6.16
C VAL A 41 19.08 16.64 7.33
N VAL A 42 19.31 17.94 7.17
CA VAL A 42 18.79 18.97 8.08
C VAL A 42 17.58 19.56 7.39
N LEU A 43 16.40 19.39 7.98
CA LEU A 43 15.19 20.05 7.53
C LEU A 43 15.03 21.40 8.23
N LEU A 44 14.02 22.16 7.80
CA LEU A 44 13.58 23.36 8.50
C LEU A 44 13.34 22.99 9.99
N ASP A 45 13.90 23.81 10.90
CA ASP A 45 13.88 23.67 12.37
C ASP A 45 15.04 22.87 13.02
N ASP A 46 16.21 22.76 12.40
CA ASP A 46 17.43 22.09 12.95
C ASP A 46 17.26 20.58 13.28
N ASN A 47 16.12 20.01 12.94
CA ASN A 47 15.88 18.58 13.10
C ASN A 47 16.72 17.78 12.10
N ILE A 48 17.43 16.79 12.64
CA ILE A 48 18.32 15.93 11.88
C ILE A 48 17.57 14.63 11.55
N PHE A 49 17.38 14.38 10.27
CA PHE A 49 16.85 13.12 9.77
C PHE A 49 17.93 12.34 9.02
N LEU A 50 17.89 11.02 9.14
CA LEU A 50 18.76 10.14 8.36
C LEU A 50 17.98 9.72 7.11
N LEU A 51 18.50 10.09 5.93
CA LEU A 51 18.07 9.48 4.67
C LEU A 51 18.27 7.98 4.78
N LYS A 52 17.19 7.23 4.70
CA LYS A 52 17.18 5.77 4.76
C LYS A 52 16.30 5.21 3.64
N ASN A 53 16.52 3.94 3.31
CA ASN A 53 15.61 3.21 2.44
C ASN A 53 14.22 3.15 3.09
N ILE A 54 13.17 3.20 2.26
CA ILE A 54 11.81 2.92 2.73
C ILE A 54 11.74 1.45 3.15
N THR A 55 11.43 1.20 4.41
CA THR A 55 11.29 -0.15 4.98
C THR A 55 9.86 -0.65 4.94
N VAL A 56 9.66 -1.96 5.16
CA VAL A 56 8.32 -2.54 5.32
C VAL A 56 7.58 -1.90 6.51
N SER A 57 8.27 -1.50 7.58
CA SER A 57 7.64 -0.74 8.66
C SER A 57 7.20 0.65 8.21
N ASP A 58 7.93 1.31 7.32
CA ASP A 58 7.59 2.67 6.88
C ASP A 58 6.29 2.69 6.06
N ILE A 59 6.04 1.67 5.22
CA ILE A 59 4.78 1.59 4.44
C ILE A 59 3.55 1.43 5.35
N ILE A 60 3.62 0.56 6.36
CA ILE A 60 2.53 0.33 7.33
C ILE A 60 2.28 1.57 8.19
N LEU A 61 3.34 2.31 8.50
CA LEU A 61 3.26 3.51 9.34
C LEU A 61 2.97 4.79 8.54
N HIS A 62 2.61 4.69 7.26
CA HIS A 62 2.25 5.84 6.42
C HIS A 62 3.39 6.87 6.27
N ARG A 63 4.64 6.40 6.22
CA ARG A 63 5.84 7.23 6.05
C ARG A 63 6.50 7.25 4.66
N PRO A 64 6.04 6.54 3.61
CA PRO A 64 6.79 6.47 2.35
C PRO A 64 6.64 7.71 1.44
N GLY A 65 5.79 8.69 1.79
CA GLY A 65 5.57 9.87 0.94
C GLY A 65 4.63 9.68 -0.23
N LEU A 66 3.87 8.58 -0.30
CA LEU A 66 3.05 8.24 -1.47
C LEU A 66 1.51 8.28 -1.24
N PRO A 67 0.90 9.29 -0.58
CA PRO A 67 -0.53 9.25 -0.25
C PRO A 67 -1.45 9.30 -1.47
N TYR A 68 -0.93 9.76 -2.60
CA TYR A 68 -1.55 9.79 -3.93
C TYR A 68 -0.44 9.74 -5.00
N VAL A 69 -0.85 9.63 -6.27
CA VAL A 69 0.01 9.82 -7.43
C VAL A 69 -0.39 11.11 -8.16
N ASP A 70 0.55 11.79 -8.82
CA ASP A 70 0.26 13.01 -9.57
C ASP A 70 -0.65 12.77 -10.79
N GLU A 71 -0.60 11.56 -11.36
CA GLU A 71 -1.46 11.18 -12.47
C GLU A 71 -2.94 11.12 -12.05
N LYS A 72 -3.83 11.70 -12.87
CA LYS A 72 -5.27 11.58 -12.67
C LYS A 72 -5.75 10.18 -13.06
N LEU A 73 -6.19 9.40 -12.07
CA LEU A 73 -6.69 8.05 -12.27
C LEU A 73 -8.22 8.02 -12.40
N THR A 74 -8.70 7.16 -13.30
CA THR A 74 -10.09 6.72 -13.33
C THR A 74 -10.32 5.60 -12.31
N LEU A 75 -11.59 5.24 -12.06
CA LEU A 75 -11.89 4.07 -11.23
C LEU A 75 -11.33 2.77 -11.84
N ASP A 76 -11.36 2.63 -13.16
CA ASP A 76 -10.83 1.45 -13.85
C ASP A 76 -9.31 1.34 -13.67
N ASP A 77 -8.61 2.48 -13.64
CA ASP A 77 -7.17 2.52 -13.35
C ASP A 77 -6.87 2.05 -11.93
N VAL A 78 -7.63 2.52 -10.94
CA VAL A 78 -7.49 2.11 -9.53
C VAL A 78 -7.85 0.64 -9.34
N CYS A 79 -8.88 0.14 -10.02
CA CYS A 79 -9.24 -1.27 -10.01
C CYS A 79 -8.22 -2.17 -10.72
N ASN A 80 -7.31 -1.60 -11.52
CA ASN A 80 -6.20 -2.32 -12.12
C ASN A 80 -4.99 -2.32 -11.16
N TRP A 81 -4.84 -3.43 -10.43
CA TRP A 81 -3.77 -3.61 -9.45
C TRP A 81 -2.38 -3.33 -10.04
N SER A 82 -2.05 -3.98 -11.17
CA SER A 82 -0.73 -3.86 -11.80
C SER A 82 -0.44 -2.44 -12.27
N ARG A 83 -1.45 -1.72 -12.79
CA ARG A 83 -1.28 -0.32 -13.17
C ARG A 83 -0.98 0.54 -11.95
N THR A 84 -1.79 0.42 -10.90
CA THR A 84 -1.68 1.25 -9.71
C THR A 84 -0.36 1.01 -8.98
N THR A 85 0.06 -0.24 -8.83
CA THR A 85 1.36 -0.56 -8.21
C THR A 85 2.52 -0.08 -9.06
N SER A 86 2.47 -0.23 -10.38
CA SER A 86 3.51 0.29 -11.28
C SER A 86 3.65 1.82 -11.16
N LEU A 87 2.53 2.55 -11.11
CA LEU A 87 2.54 3.99 -10.91
C LEU A 87 3.19 4.35 -9.57
N LEU A 88 2.77 3.71 -8.47
CA LEU A 88 3.35 3.93 -7.14
C LEU A 88 4.84 3.59 -7.06
N ALA A 89 5.29 2.55 -7.77
CA ALA A 89 6.70 2.19 -7.86
C ALA A 89 7.52 3.31 -8.49
N THR A 90 6.97 4.00 -9.48
CA THR A 90 7.63 5.12 -10.17
C THR A 90 7.30 6.48 -9.59
N GLU A 91 6.34 6.62 -8.68
CA GLU A 91 5.95 7.91 -8.13
C GLU A 91 7.08 8.49 -7.26
N LYS A 92 7.33 9.79 -7.37
CA LYS A 92 8.25 10.49 -6.49
C LYS A 92 7.57 10.68 -5.12
N PRO A 93 8.21 10.35 -3.99
CA PRO A 93 7.69 10.72 -2.69
C PRO A 93 7.38 12.23 -2.59
N HIS A 94 6.17 12.55 -2.14
CA HIS A 94 5.67 13.92 -1.92
C HIS A 94 6.33 14.62 -0.73
N TRP A 95 7.00 13.84 0.12
CA TRP A 95 7.92 14.31 1.14
C TRP A 95 9.08 13.33 1.27
N GLU A 96 10.16 13.78 1.91
CA GLU A 96 11.33 12.95 2.17
C GLU A 96 10.96 11.75 3.06
N PRO A 97 11.09 10.50 2.60
CA PRO A 97 10.66 9.35 3.39
C PRO A 97 11.31 9.28 4.78
N GLY A 98 10.51 8.95 5.79
CA GLY A 98 10.97 8.88 7.18
C GLY A 98 11.07 10.21 7.93
N THR A 99 10.84 11.35 7.27
CA THR A 99 10.86 12.67 7.92
C THR A 99 9.50 13.07 8.51
N THR A 100 8.42 12.52 7.97
CA THR A 100 7.05 12.74 8.46
C THR A 100 6.14 11.55 8.10
N HIS A 101 4.89 11.61 8.53
CA HIS A 101 3.84 10.67 8.17
C HIS A 101 2.61 11.42 7.65
N GLY A 102 1.83 10.77 6.81
CA GLY A 102 0.56 11.30 6.31
C GLY A 102 -0.27 10.15 5.80
N TYR A 103 -1.53 10.06 6.21
CA TYR A 103 -2.38 8.90 5.90
C TYR A 103 -2.47 8.63 4.39
N HIS A 104 -2.35 7.36 3.99
CA HIS A 104 -2.41 6.87 2.61
C HIS A 104 -3.77 6.19 2.39
N PRO A 105 -4.87 6.94 2.23
CA PRO A 105 -6.23 6.39 2.34
C PRO A 105 -6.57 5.32 1.31
N VAL A 106 -5.88 5.35 0.15
CA VAL A 106 -6.09 4.40 -0.94
C VAL A 106 -4.79 3.68 -1.27
N THR A 107 -3.69 4.43 -1.36
CA THR A 107 -2.40 3.88 -1.79
C THR A 107 -1.79 2.90 -0.79
N SER A 108 -2.14 2.96 0.51
CA SER A 108 -1.65 1.97 1.49
C SER A 108 -2.08 0.55 1.15
N ASP A 109 -3.29 0.34 0.64
CA ASP A 109 -3.76 -1.00 0.31
C ASP A 109 -2.93 -1.64 -0.80
N PHE A 110 -2.50 -0.84 -1.80
CA PHE A 110 -1.61 -1.27 -2.87
C PHE A 110 -0.18 -1.47 -2.38
N LEU A 111 0.36 -0.55 -1.58
CA LEU A 111 1.73 -0.65 -1.04
C LEU A 111 1.89 -1.89 -0.16
N ASP A 112 0.96 -2.07 0.78
CA ASP A 112 0.96 -3.21 1.70
C ASP A 112 0.66 -4.52 0.95
N GLY A 113 -0.37 -4.51 0.11
CA GLY A 113 -0.82 -5.68 -0.62
C GLY A 113 0.23 -6.18 -1.61
N ASP A 114 0.90 -5.29 -2.34
CA ASP A 114 1.89 -5.70 -3.34
C ASP A 114 3.15 -6.23 -2.66
N ALA A 115 3.52 -5.70 -1.49
CA ALA A 115 4.58 -6.28 -0.66
C ALA A 115 4.23 -7.71 -0.22
N VAL A 116 2.97 -7.98 0.16
CA VAL A 116 2.50 -9.34 0.49
C VAL A 116 2.52 -10.25 -0.74
N ILE A 117 1.99 -9.81 -1.88
CA ILE A 117 1.95 -10.60 -3.12
C ILE A 117 3.36 -10.97 -3.60
N ARG A 118 4.31 -10.02 -3.52
CA ARG A 118 5.70 -10.22 -3.96
C ARG A 118 6.52 -11.08 -3.01
N CYS A 119 6.22 -11.05 -1.71
CA CYS A 119 6.92 -11.89 -0.73
C CYS A 119 6.44 -13.34 -0.73
N ASP A 120 5.23 -13.58 -1.25
CA ASP A 120 4.64 -14.91 -1.33
C ASP A 120 5.35 -15.78 -2.38
N ASN A 121 5.80 -16.96 -1.95
CA ASN A 121 6.51 -17.92 -2.79
C ASN A 121 5.60 -18.63 -3.82
N ARG A 122 4.28 -18.45 -3.74
CA ARG A 122 3.30 -18.98 -4.71
C ARG A 122 3.25 -18.21 -6.04
N HIS A 123 4.09 -17.18 -6.20
CA HIS A 123 4.22 -16.34 -7.40
C HIS A 123 2.91 -15.68 -7.84
N ASN A 124 2.71 -14.41 -7.47
CA ASN A 124 1.54 -13.60 -7.84
C ASN A 124 0.20 -14.17 -7.35
N CYS A 125 0.18 -14.84 -6.19
CA CYS A 125 -1.08 -15.21 -5.54
C CYS A 125 -1.91 -13.95 -5.28
N PRO A 126 -3.17 -13.86 -5.76
CA PRO A 126 -4.04 -12.74 -5.44
C PRO A 126 -4.19 -12.55 -3.94
N PHE A 127 -4.27 -11.31 -3.48
CA PHE A 127 -4.27 -11.00 -2.05
C PHE A 127 -5.44 -11.64 -1.29
N ASP A 128 -6.62 -11.69 -1.90
CA ASP A 128 -7.79 -12.31 -1.29
C ASP A 128 -7.63 -13.83 -1.09
N ARG A 129 -7.09 -14.50 -2.12
CA ARG A 129 -6.72 -15.91 -2.05
C ARG A 129 -5.67 -16.17 -0.97
N PHE A 130 -4.64 -15.33 -0.90
CA PHE A 130 -3.65 -15.38 0.18
C PHE A 130 -4.35 -15.37 1.54
N VAL A 131 -5.23 -14.40 1.80
CA VAL A 131 -5.91 -14.27 3.09
C VAL A 131 -6.80 -15.47 3.39
N CYS A 132 -7.55 -15.96 2.39
CA CYS A 132 -8.43 -17.11 2.56
C CYS A 132 -7.65 -18.38 2.96
N GLU A 133 -6.57 -18.68 2.25
CA GLU A 133 -5.76 -19.88 2.50
C GLU A 133 -4.98 -19.77 3.81
N GLU A 134 -4.49 -18.59 4.15
CA GLU A 134 -3.63 -18.38 5.31
C GLU A 134 -4.38 -18.28 6.64
N LEU A 135 -5.64 -17.84 6.61
CA LEU A 135 -6.48 -17.66 7.79
C LEU A 135 -7.67 -18.63 7.86
N ASP A 136 -7.82 -19.53 6.88
CA ASP A 136 -8.97 -20.44 6.75
C ASP A 136 -10.31 -19.70 6.89
N THR A 137 -10.46 -18.62 6.12
CA THR A 137 -11.60 -17.71 6.22
C THR A 137 -12.16 -17.35 4.85
N LYS A 138 -13.37 -16.80 4.82
CA LYS A 138 -13.96 -16.20 3.62
C LYS A 138 -13.59 -14.73 3.54
N PHE A 139 -12.87 -14.35 2.50
CA PHE A 139 -12.45 -12.98 2.25
C PHE A 139 -12.36 -12.72 0.74
N CYS A 140 -12.79 -11.55 0.29
CA CYS A 140 -12.68 -11.14 -1.11
C CYS A 140 -12.30 -9.66 -1.21
N VAL A 141 -11.48 -9.32 -2.20
CA VAL A 141 -11.19 -7.93 -2.58
C VAL A 141 -11.94 -7.65 -3.87
N GLY A 142 -13.06 -6.95 -3.75
CA GLY A 142 -14.05 -6.84 -4.81
C GLY A 142 -15.01 -8.04 -4.77
N VAL A 143 -16.31 -7.74 -4.82
CA VAL A 143 -17.36 -8.78 -4.82
C VAL A 143 -17.80 -9.03 -6.25
N SER A 144 -17.96 -10.29 -6.63
CA SER A 144 -18.60 -10.63 -7.90
C SER A 144 -20.08 -10.27 -7.85
N ASN A 145 -20.70 -10.01 -9.00
CA ASN A 145 -22.15 -9.71 -9.07
C ASN A 145 -23.03 -10.84 -8.50
N TYR A 146 -22.51 -12.07 -8.43
CA TYR A 146 -23.21 -13.23 -7.88
C TYR A 146 -23.10 -13.34 -6.35
N GLU A 147 -22.17 -12.62 -5.74
CA GLU A 147 -21.91 -12.66 -4.30
C GLU A 147 -22.37 -11.38 -3.59
N ILE A 148 -22.84 -10.37 -4.33
CA ILE A 148 -23.43 -9.14 -3.78
C ILE A 148 -24.61 -9.45 -2.83
N GLU A 149 -25.36 -10.52 -3.07
CA GLU A 149 -26.48 -10.92 -2.19
C GLU A 149 -26.00 -11.34 -0.78
N ALA A 150 -24.73 -11.71 -0.63
CA ALA A 150 -24.13 -12.00 0.68
C ALA A 150 -23.69 -10.71 1.42
N CYS A 151 -23.67 -9.55 0.76
CA CYS A 151 -23.36 -8.28 1.39
C CYS A 151 -24.54 -7.79 2.23
N VAL A 152 -24.32 -7.65 3.54
CA VAL A 152 -25.37 -7.20 4.50
C VAL A 152 -25.81 -5.75 4.25
N VAL A 153 -24.93 -4.91 3.68
CA VAL A 153 -25.23 -3.52 3.29
C VAL A 153 -24.40 -3.14 2.05
N ASP A 154 -25.06 -2.63 1.01
CA ASP A 154 -24.39 -2.07 -0.17
C ASP A 154 -24.06 -0.57 0.01
N PHE A 155 -22.78 -0.28 0.21
CA PHE A 155 -22.22 1.08 0.26
C PHE A 155 -21.76 1.59 -1.12
N SER A 156 -22.24 1.02 -2.23
CA SER A 156 -21.91 1.50 -3.57
C SER A 156 -22.23 3.00 -3.73
N PHE A 157 -21.45 3.69 -4.57
CA PHE A 157 -21.67 5.10 -4.89
C PHE A 157 -23.10 5.41 -5.41
N LYS A 158 -23.85 4.40 -5.86
CA LYS A 158 -25.27 4.52 -6.23
C LYS A 158 -26.14 4.84 -5.01
N THR A 159 -25.84 4.25 -3.84
CA THR A 159 -26.56 4.47 -2.57
C THR A 159 -26.16 5.81 -1.94
N ILE A 160 -24.88 6.21 -2.03
CA ILE A 160 -24.36 7.46 -1.45
C ILE A 160 -24.92 8.70 -2.16
N ARG A 161 -25.16 8.66 -3.49
CA ARG A 161 -25.78 9.78 -4.23
C ARG A 161 -27.16 10.18 -3.70
N ARG A 162 -27.91 9.27 -3.04
CA ARG A 162 -29.22 9.59 -2.44
C ARG A 162 -29.13 10.33 -1.10
N LYS A 163 -27.95 10.41 -0.47
CA LYS A 163 -27.75 11.03 0.85
C LYS A 163 -26.69 12.14 0.86
N VAL A 164 -26.49 12.85 -0.26
CA VAL A 164 -25.81 14.15 -0.20
C VAL A 164 -26.77 15.13 0.48
N ILE A 165 -26.60 15.27 1.80
CA ILE A 165 -27.17 16.36 2.59
C ILE A 165 -26.67 17.65 1.95
N ARG A 166 -27.58 18.39 1.28
CA ARG A 166 -27.36 19.79 0.93
C ARG A 166 -27.21 20.55 2.26
N TYR A 167 -26.00 20.92 2.63
CA TYR A 167 -25.81 22.01 3.56
C TYR A 167 -26.26 23.29 2.86
N ARG A 168 -27.14 24.03 3.54
CA ARG A 168 -27.59 25.37 3.15
C ARG A 168 -26.48 26.38 3.38
#